data_AF-A0A2J9VJR6-F1
#
_entry.id   AF-A0A2J9VJR6-F1
#
_cell.length_a   1.000
_cell.length_b   1.000
_cell.length_c   1.000
_cell.angle_alpha   90.00
_cell.angle_beta   90.00
_cell.angle_gamma   90.00
#
_symmetry.space_group_name_H-M   'P 1'
#
loop_
_entity.id
_entity.type
_entity.pdbx_description
1 polymer ?
#
loop_
_entity_poly.entity_id
_entity_poly.type
_entity_poly.pdbx_seq_one_letter_code
_entity_poly.pdbx_strand_id
1 'polypeptide(L)'
;MKLSLNLVCGCFIVVSAQASAQSYAFIEEYLEQAFSSSVVLADSDVFTAGFNNFDPNDWFHTDNENLGTAESIENRQRYKSSTLPITLSLSDDEAYHKHQLFFRLSASVIDDDLTLPDALNSGQTEHYRQSVLGGAAFYRYQYRLTDNWTLTPAVGTHLLYFKNSVTFNNPSFKKLLSPFDGVLVNTYAWANLFETNLKIQYDEEKSWGHWRASSAWHYFGGYGWGRANNGQIGNPEGWYVANTLTGVYDFTQVGRSVQSIYGSIRRVDVGSTTQEPLGTSNYYEASFGWLMTPPFEIEFVDNIGLGLTFNYGSAFKGGSIVLFFNQD
;
A
#
# COMPACT_ATOMS: atom_id res chain seq x y z
N MET A 1 31.57 -7.11 60.59
CA MET A 1 32.67 -6.53 59.79
C MET A 1 32.19 -6.48 58.35
N LYS A 2 32.06 -5.27 57.80
CA LYS A 2 31.46 -4.99 56.49
C LYS A 2 32.39 -5.47 55.36
N LEU A 3 31.86 -6.18 54.38
CA LEU A 3 32.32 -6.10 52.99
C LEU A 3 31.12 -6.31 52.06
N SER A 4 30.65 -5.19 51.52
CA SER A 4 29.68 -5.09 50.44
C SER A 4 30.38 -5.36 49.12
N LEU A 5 29.95 -6.38 48.37
CA LEU A 5 30.36 -6.60 47.00
C LEU A 5 29.15 -6.30 46.09
N ASN A 6 29.14 -5.09 45.53
CA ASN A 6 28.20 -4.71 44.49
C ASN A 6 28.61 -5.44 43.19
N LEU A 7 27.82 -6.43 42.77
CA LEU A 7 27.91 -6.96 41.41
C LEU A 7 27.19 -5.97 40.49
N VAL A 8 27.98 -5.15 39.79
CA VAL A 8 27.52 -4.33 38.68
C VAL A 8 27.18 -5.28 37.53
N CYS A 9 25.90 -5.28 37.14
CA CYS A 9 25.40 -5.95 35.96
C CYS A 9 25.99 -5.25 34.73
N GLY A 10 27.10 -5.78 34.19
CA GLY A 10 27.71 -5.28 32.98
C GLY A 10 26.85 -5.65 31.77
N CYS A 11 26.12 -4.68 31.23
CA CYS A 11 25.57 -4.77 29.89
C CYS A 11 26.72 -5.04 28.91
N PHE A 12 26.78 -6.27 28.38
CA PHE A 12 27.53 -6.55 27.17
C PHE A 12 26.85 -5.80 26.02
N ILE A 13 27.31 -4.58 25.76
CA ILE A 13 27.11 -3.94 24.46
C ILE A 13 27.98 -4.75 23.50
N VAL A 14 27.36 -5.68 22.78
CA VAL A 14 27.96 -6.28 21.61
C VAL A 14 28.07 -5.16 20.59
N VAL A 15 29.22 -4.49 20.57
CA VAL A 15 29.62 -3.63 19.46
C VAL A 15 29.92 -4.59 18.32
N SER A 16 28.91 -4.88 17.51
CA SER A 16 29.10 -5.49 16.21
C SER A 16 29.97 -4.53 15.40
N ALA A 17 31.24 -4.89 15.21
CA ALA A 17 32.07 -4.28 14.20
C ALA A 17 31.37 -4.50 12.85
N GLN A 18 30.68 -3.46 12.36
CA GLN A 18 30.19 -3.46 10.99
C GLN A 18 31.43 -3.45 10.11
N ALA A 19 31.78 -4.60 9.56
CA ALA A 19 32.53 -4.64 8.32
C ALA A 19 31.71 -3.80 7.33
N SER A 20 32.25 -2.65 6.92
CA SER A 20 31.61 -1.79 5.93
C SER A 20 31.60 -2.55 4.61
N ALA A 21 30.57 -3.36 4.41
CA ALA A 21 30.28 -3.91 3.11
C ALA A 21 30.00 -2.72 2.18
N GLN A 22 30.54 -2.77 0.96
CA GLN A 22 30.35 -1.71 -0.03
C GLN A 22 28.85 -1.53 -0.27
N SER A 23 28.28 -0.45 0.25
CA SER A 23 26.89 -0.07 -0.01
C SER A 23 26.82 0.85 -1.21
N TYR A 24 25.71 0.76 -1.93
CA TYR A 24 25.42 1.59 -3.08
C TYR A 24 24.18 2.42 -2.77
N ALA A 25 24.34 3.76 -2.74
CA ALA A 25 23.27 4.68 -2.37
C ALA A 25 22.03 4.54 -3.27
N PHE A 26 22.23 4.31 -4.58
CA PHE A 26 21.11 4.13 -5.52
C PHE A 26 20.31 2.84 -5.24
N ILE A 27 20.93 1.80 -4.66
CA ILE A 27 20.23 0.55 -4.30
C ILE A 27 19.44 0.77 -3.01
N GLU A 28 20.02 1.52 -2.07
CA GLU A 28 19.34 1.94 -0.84
C GLU A 28 18.07 2.74 -1.17
N GLU A 29 18.20 3.79 -1.98
CA GLU A 29 17.09 4.61 -2.46
C GLU A 29 16.01 3.78 -3.17
N TYR A 30 16.42 2.89 -4.08
CA TYR A 30 15.49 1.98 -4.78
C TYR A 30 14.71 1.06 -3.81
N LEU A 31 15.37 0.54 -2.77
CA LEU A 31 14.74 -0.32 -1.77
C LEU A 31 13.81 0.49 -0.85
N GLU A 32 14.22 1.68 -0.41
CA GLU A 32 13.40 2.59 0.38
C GLU A 32 12.12 2.95 -0.36
N GLN A 33 12.23 3.31 -1.64
CA GLN A 33 11.12 3.57 -2.55
C GLN A 33 10.18 2.36 -2.70
N ALA A 34 10.73 1.16 -2.87
CA ALA A 34 9.94 -0.06 -2.98
C ALA A 34 9.14 -0.36 -1.70
N PHE A 35 9.75 -0.17 -0.53
CA PHE A 35 9.07 -0.39 0.75
C PHE A 35 8.03 0.69 1.05
N SER A 36 8.37 1.97 0.87
CA SER A 36 7.48 3.08 1.21
C SER A 36 6.26 3.13 0.29
N SER A 37 6.45 2.94 -1.03
CA SER A 37 5.33 2.86 -1.97
C SER A 37 4.43 1.66 -1.69
N SER A 38 4.99 0.52 -1.26
CA SER A 38 4.19 -0.65 -0.88
C SER A 38 3.29 -0.40 0.32
N VAL A 39 3.67 0.47 1.28
CA VAL A 39 2.79 0.88 2.39
C VAL A 39 1.58 1.65 1.85
N VAL A 40 1.81 2.61 0.96
CA VAL A 40 0.75 3.45 0.38
C VAL A 40 -0.19 2.61 -0.51
N LEU A 41 0.37 1.78 -1.39
CA LEU A 41 -0.37 0.95 -2.34
C LEU A 41 -1.08 -0.24 -1.67
N ALA A 42 -0.69 -0.58 -0.43
CA ALA A 42 -1.40 -1.54 0.38
C ALA A 42 -2.63 -0.92 1.06
N ASP A 43 -2.74 0.40 1.18
CA ASP A 43 -3.88 1.03 1.83
C ASP A 43 -5.07 1.20 0.88
N SER A 44 -6.15 0.47 1.13
CA SER A 44 -7.39 0.56 0.35
C SER A 44 -8.10 1.91 0.50
N ASP A 45 -7.79 2.69 1.54
CA ASP A 45 -8.26 4.08 1.68
C ASP A 45 -7.50 5.04 0.73
N VAL A 46 -6.47 4.55 0.02
CA VAL A 46 -5.53 5.36 -0.76
C VAL A 46 -5.36 4.86 -2.20
N PHE A 47 -5.35 3.55 -2.41
CA PHE A 47 -5.19 2.94 -3.73
C PHE A 47 -6.07 1.70 -3.87
N THR A 48 -6.84 1.63 -4.95
CA THR A 48 -7.66 0.46 -5.26
C THR A 48 -7.08 -0.33 -6.43
N ALA A 49 -6.52 -1.50 -6.15
CA ALA A 49 -6.02 -2.42 -7.17
C ALA A 49 -7.17 -3.17 -7.84
N GLY A 50 -7.28 -3.06 -9.17
CA GLY A 50 -8.23 -3.83 -9.96
C GLY A 50 -7.63 -5.07 -10.62
N PHE A 51 -8.51 -5.96 -11.09
CA PHE A 51 -8.13 -7.20 -11.76
C PHE A 51 -8.15 -7.08 -13.29
N ASN A 52 -8.68 -5.97 -13.83
CA ASN A 52 -8.67 -5.66 -15.24
C ASN A 52 -8.53 -4.14 -15.44
N ASN A 53 -7.66 -3.71 -16.34
CA ASN A 53 -7.28 -2.30 -16.52
C ASN A 53 -7.67 -1.82 -17.92
N PHE A 54 -8.05 -0.56 -18.04
CA PHE A 54 -8.44 0.07 -19.31
C PHE A 54 -8.03 1.55 -19.35
N ASP A 55 -7.93 2.11 -20.56
CA ASP A 55 -7.71 3.55 -20.74
C ASP A 55 -9.05 4.30 -20.70
N PRO A 56 -9.27 5.21 -19.74
CA PRO A 56 -10.50 6.01 -19.70
C PRO A 56 -10.67 6.92 -20.91
N ASN A 57 -9.59 7.31 -21.58
CA ASN A 57 -9.65 8.14 -22.79
C ASN A 57 -10.47 7.46 -23.90
N ASP A 58 -10.37 6.14 -24.04
CA ASP A 58 -11.14 5.37 -25.02
C ASP A 58 -12.65 5.46 -24.77
N TRP A 59 -13.06 5.53 -23.50
CA TRP A 59 -14.46 5.54 -23.10
C TRP A 59 -15.05 6.95 -23.09
N PHE A 60 -14.28 7.94 -22.65
CA PHE A 60 -14.71 9.33 -22.57
C PHE A 60 -14.48 10.12 -23.86
N HIS A 61 -13.80 9.51 -24.85
CA HIS A 61 -13.42 10.15 -26.11
C HIS A 61 -12.61 11.43 -25.88
N THR A 62 -11.56 11.31 -25.06
CA THR A 62 -10.65 12.42 -24.69
C THR A 62 -9.20 12.07 -25.02
N ASP A 63 -8.32 13.07 -25.09
CA ASP A 63 -6.86 12.89 -25.21
C ASP A 63 -6.14 13.41 -23.95
N ASN A 64 -6.75 13.26 -22.78
CA ASN A 64 -6.22 13.82 -21.55
C ASN A 64 -5.16 12.90 -20.96
N GLU A 65 -3.91 13.32 -21.06
CA GLU A 65 -2.77 12.56 -20.54
C GLU A 65 -2.86 12.31 -19.03
N ASN A 66 -3.60 13.09 -18.24
CA ASN A 66 -3.76 12.85 -16.80
C ASN A 66 -4.81 11.78 -16.48
N LEU A 67 -5.69 11.44 -17.43
CA LEU A 67 -6.66 10.34 -17.32
C LEU A 67 -6.02 8.98 -17.64
N GLY A 68 -5.05 8.96 -18.55
CA GLY A 68 -4.40 7.73 -19.02
C GLY A 68 -3.34 8.02 -20.09
N THR A 69 -2.27 7.23 -20.10
CA THR A 69 -1.30 7.13 -21.21
C THR A 69 -0.96 5.67 -21.45
N ALA A 70 -0.44 5.33 -22.63
CA ALA A 70 0.01 3.96 -22.92
C ALA A 70 0.98 3.42 -21.84
N GLU A 71 1.91 4.26 -21.41
CA GLU A 71 2.87 3.95 -20.33
C GLU A 71 2.17 3.69 -18.98
N SER A 72 1.17 4.49 -18.60
CA SER A 72 0.50 4.29 -17.31
C SER A 72 -0.39 3.04 -17.30
N ILE A 73 -1.01 2.71 -18.44
CA ILE A 73 -1.77 1.48 -18.62
C ILE A 73 -0.85 0.27 -18.58
N GLU A 74 0.32 0.35 -19.22
CA GLU A 74 1.35 -0.67 -19.14
C GLU A 74 1.87 -0.86 -17.71
N ASN A 75 2.18 0.23 -16.99
CA ASN A 75 2.57 0.18 -15.58
C ASN A 75 1.53 -0.53 -14.71
N ARG A 76 0.24 -0.29 -14.95
CA ARG A 76 -0.86 -0.97 -14.25
C ARG A 76 -1.02 -2.43 -14.61
N GLN A 77 -0.64 -2.84 -15.81
CA GLN A 77 -0.65 -4.25 -16.20
C GLN A 77 0.51 -5.02 -15.56
N ARG A 78 1.68 -4.37 -15.48
CA ARG A 78 2.90 -4.91 -14.86
C ARG A 78 2.81 -4.98 -13.35
N TYR A 79 2.19 -3.96 -12.73
CA TYR A 79 2.02 -3.86 -11.28
C TYR A 79 0.71 -4.49 -10.82
N LYS A 80 0.80 -5.55 -10.02
CA LYS A 80 -0.35 -6.21 -9.40
C LYS A 80 -0.26 -6.06 -7.90
N SER A 81 -1.32 -5.59 -7.25
CA SER A 81 -1.40 -5.47 -5.79
C SER A 81 -2.67 -6.11 -5.27
N SER A 82 -2.63 -6.61 -4.04
CA SER A 82 -3.80 -7.12 -3.31
C SER A 82 -3.62 -6.89 -1.83
N THR A 83 -4.69 -6.50 -1.16
CA THR A 83 -4.72 -6.24 0.28
C THR A 83 -5.90 -6.94 0.91
N LEU A 84 -5.69 -7.48 2.11
CA LEU A 84 -6.74 -7.99 2.99
C LEU A 84 -6.70 -7.25 4.34
N PRO A 85 -7.67 -6.34 4.60
CA PRO A 85 -7.84 -5.73 5.91
C PRO A 85 -8.64 -6.65 6.85
N ILE A 86 -8.26 -6.68 8.13
CA ILE A 86 -8.94 -7.45 9.18
C ILE A 86 -9.05 -6.56 10.41
N THR A 87 -10.25 -6.35 10.93
CA THR A 87 -10.50 -5.56 12.14
C THR A 87 -11.06 -6.46 13.24
N LEU A 88 -10.47 -6.41 14.43
CA LEU A 88 -11.00 -7.04 15.63
C LEU A 88 -11.44 -5.95 16.60
N SER A 89 -12.73 -5.92 16.95
CA SER A 89 -13.22 -5.05 18.02
C SER A 89 -12.83 -5.61 19.38
N LEU A 90 -12.25 -4.77 20.24
CA LEU A 90 -11.96 -5.07 21.64
C LEU A 90 -13.00 -4.47 22.59
N SER A 91 -14.03 -3.81 22.05
CA SER A 91 -15.08 -3.14 22.80
C SER A 91 -16.45 -3.59 22.30
N ASP A 92 -17.44 -3.48 23.17
CA ASP A 92 -18.83 -3.73 22.79
C ASP A 92 -19.27 -2.80 21.65
N ASP A 93 -20.18 -3.26 20.80
CA ASP A 93 -20.63 -2.52 19.64
C ASP A 93 -21.34 -1.20 20.00
N GLU A 94 -21.93 -1.13 21.20
CA GLU A 94 -22.61 0.06 21.73
C GLU A 94 -21.66 1.00 22.50
N ALA A 95 -20.38 0.63 22.66
CA ALA A 95 -19.45 1.46 23.41
C ALA A 95 -19.24 2.83 22.74
N TYR A 96 -19.33 3.90 23.55
CA TYR A 96 -19.15 5.27 23.07
C TYR A 96 -17.72 5.55 22.55
N HIS A 97 -16.74 4.81 23.07
CA HIS A 97 -15.37 4.77 22.58
C HIS A 97 -14.98 3.33 22.30
N LYS A 98 -14.42 3.07 21.12
CA LYS A 98 -14.10 1.72 20.68
C LYS A 98 -12.59 1.53 20.57
N HIS A 99 -12.14 0.39 21.06
CA HIS A 99 -10.77 -0.09 20.94
C HIS A 99 -10.75 -1.18 19.87
N GLN A 100 -9.79 -1.13 18.95
CA GLN A 100 -9.69 -2.09 17.85
C GLN A 100 -8.25 -2.51 17.61
N LEU A 101 -8.07 -3.78 17.26
CA LEU A 101 -6.86 -4.25 16.59
C LEU A 101 -7.14 -4.32 15.09
N PHE A 102 -6.30 -3.68 14.30
CA PHE A 102 -6.40 -3.71 12.85
C PHE A 102 -5.17 -4.37 12.25
N PHE A 103 -5.40 -5.37 11.43
CA PHE A 103 -4.36 -6.09 10.71
C PHE A 103 -4.55 -5.87 9.21
N ARG A 104 -3.43 -5.86 8.49
CA ARG A 104 -3.43 -5.74 7.03
C ARG A 104 -2.42 -6.71 6.46
N LEU A 105 -2.84 -7.56 5.54
CA LEU A 105 -1.94 -8.36 4.71
C LEU A 105 -1.91 -7.76 3.32
N SER A 106 -0.72 -7.64 2.72
CA SER A 106 -0.57 -7.11 1.37
C SER A 106 0.43 -7.90 0.55
N ALA A 107 0.23 -7.90 -0.75
CA ALA A 107 1.16 -8.46 -1.71
C ALA A 107 1.18 -7.58 -2.95
N SER A 108 2.36 -7.12 -3.36
CA SER A 108 2.60 -6.46 -4.64
C SER A 108 3.60 -7.24 -5.48
N VAL A 109 3.39 -7.24 -6.79
CA VAL A 109 4.27 -7.90 -7.76
C VAL A 109 4.46 -6.97 -8.96
N ILE A 110 5.70 -6.83 -9.39
CA ILE A 110 6.07 -6.27 -10.69
C ILE A 110 6.62 -7.42 -11.54
N ASP A 111 6.05 -7.59 -12.72
CA ASP A 111 6.47 -8.56 -13.72
C ASP A 111 6.81 -7.81 -15.02
N ASP A 112 8.07 -7.90 -15.47
CA ASP A 112 8.60 -7.06 -16.55
C ASP A 112 9.68 -7.77 -17.37
N ASP A 113 9.92 -7.28 -18.59
CA ASP A 113 10.96 -7.72 -19.50
C ASP A 113 12.01 -6.61 -19.68
N LEU A 114 13.22 -6.84 -19.20
CA LEU A 114 14.34 -5.90 -19.34
C LEU A 114 14.98 -6.05 -20.72
N THR A 115 15.29 -4.93 -21.34
CA THR A 115 16.02 -4.86 -22.61
C THR A 115 17.34 -4.12 -22.44
N LEU A 116 18.35 -4.50 -23.24
CA LEU A 116 19.58 -3.71 -23.32
C LEU A 116 19.36 -2.50 -24.24
N PRO A 117 20.11 -1.40 -24.01
CA PRO A 117 20.21 -0.34 -24.99
C PRO A 117 20.58 -0.90 -26.35
N ASP A 118 20.04 -0.32 -27.43
CA ASP A 118 20.14 -0.84 -28.79
C ASP A 118 21.57 -1.18 -29.24
N ALA A 119 22.57 -0.45 -28.74
CA ALA A 119 23.98 -0.69 -29.01
C ALA A 119 24.53 -2.04 -28.51
N LEU A 120 23.85 -2.67 -27.53
CA LEU A 120 24.19 -3.95 -26.92
C LEU A 120 23.07 -4.99 -27.06
N ASN A 121 21.97 -4.62 -27.73
CA ASN A 121 20.77 -5.42 -27.84
C ASN A 121 20.97 -6.56 -28.86
N SER A 122 20.83 -7.81 -28.40
CA SER A 122 20.84 -9.01 -29.26
C SER A 122 19.44 -9.39 -29.76
N GLY A 123 18.42 -8.60 -29.46
CA GLY A 123 17.00 -8.93 -29.66
C GLY A 123 16.43 -9.86 -28.59
N GLN A 124 17.19 -10.17 -27.53
CA GLN A 124 16.74 -10.98 -26.40
C GLN A 124 16.34 -10.10 -25.22
N THR A 125 15.24 -10.45 -24.55
CA THR A 125 14.74 -9.81 -23.33
C THR A 125 15.06 -10.65 -22.10
N GLU A 126 15.18 -10.00 -20.94
CA GLU A 126 15.42 -10.64 -19.65
C GLU A 126 14.21 -10.52 -18.74
N HIS A 127 13.70 -11.65 -18.28
CA HIS A 127 12.53 -11.65 -17.43
C HIS A 127 12.91 -11.19 -16.02
N TYR A 128 12.34 -10.06 -15.58
CA TYR A 128 12.47 -9.49 -14.24
C TYR A 128 11.18 -9.67 -13.46
N ARG A 129 11.31 -10.11 -12.21
CA ARG A 129 10.19 -10.19 -11.28
C ARG A 129 10.59 -9.64 -9.94
N GLN A 130 9.75 -8.78 -9.38
CA GLN A 130 9.87 -8.23 -8.04
C GLN A 130 8.57 -8.46 -7.28
N SER A 131 8.68 -8.69 -5.98
CA SER A 131 7.52 -8.79 -5.10
C SER A 131 7.80 -8.16 -3.74
N VAL A 132 6.79 -7.51 -3.16
CA VAL A 132 6.79 -7.11 -1.75
C VAL A 132 5.60 -7.77 -1.07
N LEU A 133 5.86 -8.55 -0.03
CA LEU A 133 4.84 -9.11 0.85
C LEU A 133 4.83 -8.32 2.15
N GLY A 134 3.65 -7.91 2.60
CA GLY A 134 3.49 -7.08 3.78
C GLY A 134 2.51 -7.67 4.78
N GLY A 135 2.82 -7.48 6.06
CA GLY A 135 1.91 -7.67 7.18
C GLY A 135 1.98 -6.45 8.09
N ALA A 136 0.83 -5.92 8.49
CA ALA A 136 0.77 -4.78 9.39
C ALA A 136 -0.19 -5.05 10.54
N ALA A 137 0.11 -4.45 11.69
CA ALA A 137 -0.70 -4.53 12.90
C ALA A 137 -0.78 -3.16 13.56
N PHE A 138 -1.98 -2.75 13.92
CA PHE A 138 -2.29 -1.45 14.47
C PHE A 138 -3.22 -1.59 15.66
N TYR A 139 -3.01 -0.75 16.65
CA TYR A 139 -4.01 -0.43 17.65
C TYR A 139 -4.71 0.87 17.25
N ARG A 140 -6.04 0.84 17.18
CA ARG A 140 -6.91 1.97 16.84
C ARG A 140 -7.81 2.31 18.01
N TYR A 141 -8.00 3.60 18.24
CA TYR A 141 -8.95 4.09 19.23
C TYR A 141 -9.95 5.02 18.55
N GLN A 142 -11.22 4.62 18.45
CA GLN A 142 -12.28 5.43 17.88
C GLN A 142 -12.93 6.27 18.98
N TYR A 143 -12.66 7.57 18.95
CA TYR A 143 -13.21 8.56 19.85
C TYR A 143 -14.37 9.31 19.16
N ARG A 144 -15.60 9.01 19.57
CA ARG A 144 -16.80 9.72 19.13
C ARG A 144 -16.82 11.13 19.75
N LEU A 145 -16.61 12.16 18.92
CA LEU A 145 -16.64 13.56 19.33
C LEU A 145 -18.08 14.08 19.47
N THR A 146 -18.91 13.71 18.51
CA THR A 146 -20.35 14.02 18.46
C THR A 146 -21.09 12.85 17.83
N ASP A 147 -22.39 12.98 17.58
CA ASP A 147 -23.12 11.91 16.92
C ASP A 147 -22.63 11.59 15.50
N ASN A 148 -22.05 12.58 14.82
CA ASN A 148 -21.60 12.49 13.43
C ASN A 148 -20.07 12.53 13.28
N TRP A 149 -19.33 13.05 14.27
CA TRP A 149 -17.88 13.20 14.17
C TRP A 149 -17.15 12.11 14.97
N THR A 150 -16.22 11.44 14.31
CA THR A 150 -15.33 10.44 14.91
C THR A 150 -13.87 10.80 14.65
N LEU A 151 -13.06 10.73 15.71
CA LEU A 151 -11.61 10.87 15.66
C LEU A 151 -10.97 9.50 15.94
N THR A 152 -10.12 9.02 15.05
CA THR A 152 -9.47 7.71 15.17
C THR A 152 -7.95 7.84 15.08
N PRO A 153 -7.25 8.11 16.20
CA PRO A 153 -5.81 7.88 16.27
C PRO A 153 -5.49 6.38 16.20
N ALA A 154 -4.39 6.06 15.52
CA ALA A 154 -3.81 4.72 15.56
C ALA A 154 -2.29 4.76 15.60
N VAL A 155 -1.72 3.69 16.12
CA VAL A 155 -0.29 3.42 16.08
C VAL A 155 -0.08 1.95 15.78
N GLY A 156 0.94 1.65 14.97
CA GLY A 156 1.19 0.30 14.52
C GLY A 156 2.53 0.15 13.84
N THR A 157 2.69 -1.01 13.20
CA THR A 157 3.89 -1.34 12.46
C THR A 157 3.57 -2.17 11.22
N HIS A 158 4.41 -2.03 10.21
CA HIS A 158 4.47 -2.86 9.02
C HIS A 158 5.74 -3.71 9.06
N LEU A 159 5.63 -4.97 8.68
CA LEU A 159 6.73 -5.85 8.34
C LEU A 159 6.62 -6.19 6.85
N LEU A 160 7.65 -5.82 6.09
CA LEU A 160 7.68 -5.97 4.65
C LEU A 160 8.82 -6.90 4.24
N TYR A 161 8.58 -7.77 3.27
CA TYR A 161 9.56 -8.65 2.65
C TYR A 161 9.63 -8.38 1.16
N PHE A 162 10.75 -7.82 0.72
CA PHE A 162 11.09 -7.58 -0.67
C PHE A 162 11.90 -8.75 -1.23
N LYS A 163 11.60 -9.14 -2.47
CA LYS A 163 12.41 -10.09 -3.23
C LYS A 163 12.36 -9.73 -4.71
N ASN A 164 13.49 -9.87 -5.41
CA ASN A 164 13.52 -9.85 -6.86
C ASN A 164 14.28 -11.03 -7.46
N SER A 165 14.06 -11.26 -8.74
CA SER A 165 14.74 -12.29 -9.55
C SER A 165 14.83 -11.87 -11.02
N VAL A 166 15.94 -12.19 -11.66
CA VAL A 166 16.17 -12.02 -13.09
C VAL A 166 16.52 -13.37 -13.72
N THR A 167 15.81 -13.74 -14.77
CA THR A 167 16.16 -14.89 -15.60
C THR A 167 16.92 -14.42 -16.82
N PHE A 168 18.21 -14.76 -16.89
CA PHE A 168 19.11 -14.32 -17.96
C PHE A 168 19.07 -15.24 -19.19
N ASN A 169 18.73 -14.68 -20.35
CA ASN A 169 18.71 -15.24 -21.68
C ASN A 169 19.92 -14.77 -22.52
N ASN A 170 20.43 -13.54 -22.30
CA ASN A 170 21.61 -13.00 -22.97
C ASN A 170 22.87 -13.11 -22.08
N PRO A 171 23.94 -13.81 -22.53
CA PRO A 171 25.20 -13.92 -21.79
C PRO A 171 25.87 -12.57 -21.49
N SER A 172 25.73 -11.57 -22.37
CA SER A 172 26.27 -10.23 -22.18
C SER A 172 25.57 -9.49 -21.05
N PHE A 173 24.24 -9.63 -20.96
CA PHE A 173 23.44 -9.07 -19.87
C PHE A 173 23.82 -9.70 -18.53
N LYS A 174 23.93 -11.03 -18.51
CA LYS A 174 24.40 -11.77 -17.34
C LYS A 174 25.76 -11.26 -16.87
N LYS A 175 26.71 -11.09 -17.78
CA LYS A 175 28.06 -10.59 -17.43
C LYS A 175 28.02 -9.16 -16.88
N LEU A 176 27.15 -8.29 -17.42
CA LEU A 176 26.97 -6.92 -16.95
C LEU A 176 26.41 -6.86 -15.52
N LEU A 177 25.40 -7.67 -15.20
CA LEU A 177 24.77 -7.69 -13.88
C LEU A 177 25.39 -8.66 -12.87
N SER A 178 26.32 -9.53 -13.28
CA SER A 178 27.00 -10.46 -12.38
C SER A 178 27.61 -9.80 -11.14
N PRO A 179 28.24 -8.60 -11.22
CA PRO A 179 28.74 -7.90 -10.03
C PRO A 179 27.65 -7.47 -9.04
N PHE A 180 26.41 -7.36 -9.50
CA PHE A 180 25.25 -6.94 -8.73
C PHE A 180 24.34 -8.11 -8.33
N ASP A 181 24.73 -9.35 -8.63
CA ASP A 181 23.98 -10.55 -8.26
C ASP A 181 24.02 -10.77 -6.74
N GLY A 182 22.84 -10.92 -6.14
CA GLY A 182 22.64 -10.93 -4.69
C GLY A 182 22.71 -9.55 -4.03
N VAL A 183 23.09 -8.48 -4.75
CA VAL A 183 23.20 -7.11 -4.21
C VAL A 183 22.03 -6.24 -4.70
N LEU A 184 21.81 -6.16 -6.02
CA LEU A 184 20.68 -5.46 -6.65
C LEU A 184 19.65 -6.45 -7.20
N VAL A 185 20.13 -7.50 -7.88
CA VAL A 185 19.28 -8.50 -8.55
C VAL A 185 19.41 -9.86 -7.87
N ASN A 186 18.38 -10.70 -8.02
CA ASN A 186 18.30 -12.02 -7.36
C ASN A 186 18.56 -11.94 -5.86
N THR A 187 17.95 -10.95 -5.21
CA THR A 187 18.20 -10.64 -3.81
C THR A 187 16.89 -10.50 -3.03
N TYR A 188 17.03 -10.28 -1.72
CA TYR A 188 15.92 -10.04 -0.83
C TYR A 188 16.30 -9.02 0.25
N ALA A 189 15.28 -8.33 0.73
CA ALA A 189 15.36 -7.38 1.82
C ALA A 189 14.10 -7.49 2.69
N TRP A 190 14.22 -7.02 3.91
CA TRP A 190 13.14 -6.83 4.87
C TRP A 190 13.13 -5.38 5.30
N ALA A 191 11.96 -4.87 5.68
CA ALA A 191 11.83 -3.61 6.38
C ALA A 191 10.80 -3.72 7.49
N ASN A 192 11.07 -3.06 8.61
CA ASN A 192 10.07 -2.81 9.64
C ASN A 192 9.86 -1.31 9.77
N LEU A 193 8.60 -0.89 9.64
CA LEU A 193 8.20 0.51 9.65
C LEU A 193 7.23 0.73 10.80
N PHE A 194 7.44 1.75 11.61
CA PHE A 194 6.46 2.20 12.60
C PHE A 194 5.59 3.26 11.96
N GLU A 195 4.28 3.18 12.18
CA GLU A 195 3.33 4.14 11.65
C GLU A 195 2.48 4.72 12.77
N THR A 196 2.28 6.04 12.70
CA THR A 196 1.24 6.75 13.43
C THR A 196 0.26 7.33 12.44
N ASN A 197 -1.04 7.19 12.72
CA ASN A 197 -2.06 7.79 11.88
C ASN A 197 -3.20 8.42 12.68
N LEU A 198 -3.92 9.32 12.01
CA LEU A 198 -5.06 10.02 12.54
C LEU A 198 -6.13 10.13 11.44
N LYS A 199 -7.29 9.54 11.67
CA LYS A 199 -8.47 9.69 10.81
C LYS A 199 -9.52 10.55 11.49
N ILE A 200 -9.96 11.60 10.80
CA ILE A 200 -11.12 12.40 11.17
C ILE A 200 -12.23 12.03 10.20
N GLN A 201 -13.41 11.69 10.72
CA GLN A 201 -14.54 11.24 9.93
C GLN A 201 -15.81 11.96 10.35
N TYR A 202 -16.60 12.37 9.35
CA TYR A 202 -17.97 12.84 9.50
C TYR A 202 -18.90 11.87 8.77
N ASP A 203 -19.91 11.38 9.47
CA ASP A 203 -20.95 10.48 8.95
C ASP A 203 -22.32 11.12 9.05
N GLU A 204 -23.12 11.01 7.99
CA GLU A 204 -24.48 11.53 7.99
C GLU A 204 -25.43 10.57 7.30
N GLU A 205 -26.38 10.08 8.10
CA GLU A 205 -27.50 9.26 7.64
C GLU A 205 -28.58 10.10 6.96
N LYS A 206 -29.15 9.55 5.89
CA LYS A 206 -30.28 10.11 5.15
C LYS A 206 -31.32 9.02 4.91
N SER A 207 -32.52 9.42 4.53
CA SER A 207 -33.61 8.47 4.23
C SER A 207 -33.33 7.58 3.01
N TRP A 208 -32.30 7.89 2.23
CA TRP A 208 -31.93 7.20 0.98
C TRP A 208 -30.60 6.44 1.06
N GLY A 209 -29.94 6.45 2.22
CA GLY A 209 -28.59 5.93 2.43
C GLY A 209 -27.77 6.90 3.27
N HIS A 210 -26.45 6.90 3.12
CA HIS A 210 -25.55 7.73 3.93
C HIS A 210 -24.45 8.36 3.08
N TRP A 211 -23.83 9.40 3.64
CA TRP A 211 -22.59 9.93 3.10
C TRP A 211 -21.58 10.17 4.20
N ARG A 212 -20.31 10.09 3.82
CA ARG A 212 -19.17 10.18 4.70
C ARG A 212 -18.11 11.10 4.10
N ALA A 213 -17.59 12.00 4.91
CA ALA A 213 -16.36 12.72 4.59
C ALA A 213 -15.27 12.33 5.59
N SER A 214 -14.05 12.11 5.11
CA SER A 214 -12.93 11.80 5.99
C SER A 214 -11.63 12.42 5.53
N SER A 215 -10.73 12.62 6.49
CA SER A 215 -9.35 13.03 6.29
C SER A 215 -8.46 12.13 7.12
N ALA A 216 -7.62 11.33 6.48
CA ALA A 216 -6.72 10.36 7.10
C ALA A 216 -5.27 10.77 6.87
N TRP A 217 -4.51 10.90 7.96
CA TRP A 217 -3.14 11.40 7.98
C TRP A 217 -2.23 10.30 8.48
N HIS A 218 -1.21 9.97 7.70
CA HIS A 218 -0.32 8.86 8.00
C HIS A 218 1.13 9.34 7.91
N TYR A 219 1.94 8.94 8.88
CA TYR A 219 3.39 9.09 8.87
C TYR A 219 4.01 7.78 9.29
N PHE A 220 4.99 7.30 8.52
CA PHE A 220 5.71 6.08 8.82
C PHE A 220 7.20 6.23 8.54
N GLY A 221 7.99 5.50 9.32
CA GLY A 221 9.44 5.43 9.14
C GLY A 221 9.99 4.19 9.82
N GLY A 222 11.15 3.73 9.37
CA GLY A 222 11.79 2.59 10.01
C GLY A 222 13.11 2.21 9.38
N TYR A 223 13.44 0.93 9.41
CA TYR A 223 14.75 0.42 9.03
C TYR A 223 14.62 -0.88 8.24
N GLY A 224 15.56 -1.09 7.31
CA GLY A 224 15.65 -2.33 6.55
C GLY A 224 16.88 -3.17 6.87
N TRP A 225 16.80 -4.46 6.54
CA TRP A 225 17.91 -5.42 6.64
C TRP A 225 17.76 -6.53 5.59
N GLY A 226 18.81 -7.28 5.30
CA GLY A 226 18.70 -8.43 4.40
C GLY A 226 19.98 -8.71 3.62
N ARG A 227 19.83 -9.36 2.47
CA ARG A 227 20.96 -9.66 1.57
C ARG A 227 21.22 -8.52 0.60
N ALA A 228 20.17 -7.84 0.15
CA ALA A 228 20.28 -6.74 -0.81
C ALA A 228 21.20 -5.65 -0.27
N ASN A 229 21.90 -4.98 -1.18
CA ASN A 229 22.86 -3.92 -0.89
C ASN A 229 23.86 -4.27 0.25
N ASN A 230 24.24 -5.55 0.35
CA ASN A 230 25.08 -6.07 1.42
C ASN A 230 24.56 -5.77 2.85
N GLY A 231 23.23 -5.76 3.01
CA GLY A 231 22.55 -5.49 4.27
C GLY A 231 22.27 -4.02 4.57
N GLN A 232 22.70 -3.09 3.70
CA GLN A 232 22.46 -1.65 3.85
C GLN A 232 21.22 -1.24 3.06
N ILE A 233 20.05 -1.50 3.63
CA ILE A 233 18.76 -1.32 2.94
C ILE A 233 18.24 0.12 3.04
N GLY A 234 18.73 0.88 4.02
CA GLY A 234 18.28 2.24 4.31
C GLY A 234 17.17 2.29 5.35
N ASN A 235 16.55 3.46 5.44
CA ASN A 235 15.50 3.81 6.39
C ASN A 235 14.26 4.32 5.61
N PRO A 236 13.40 3.41 5.12
CA PRO A 236 12.24 3.83 4.36
C PRO A 236 11.33 4.73 5.21
N GLU A 237 10.90 5.85 4.63
CA GLU A 237 10.08 6.87 5.29
C GLU A 237 9.06 7.44 4.31
N GLY A 238 7.86 7.71 4.80
CA GLY A 238 6.81 8.31 3.99
C GLY A 238 5.72 8.93 4.83
N TRP A 239 4.96 9.80 4.17
CA TRP A 239 3.71 10.30 4.70
C TRP A 239 2.70 10.43 3.57
N TYR A 240 1.43 10.31 3.93
CA TYR A 240 0.33 10.60 3.02
C TYR A 240 -0.88 11.14 3.77
N VAL A 241 -1.66 11.94 3.05
CA VAL A 241 -2.96 12.44 3.52
C VAL A 241 -4.01 12.07 2.48
N ALA A 242 -5.05 11.36 2.91
CA ALA A 242 -6.18 10.98 2.08
C ALA A 242 -7.43 11.73 2.52
N ASN A 243 -8.00 12.54 1.63
CA ASN A 243 -9.27 13.22 1.83
C ASN A 243 -10.32 12.54 0.95
N THR A 244 -11.32 11.94 1.58
CA THR A 244 -12.29 11.07 0.89
C THR A 244 -13.71 11.55 1.15
N LEU A 245 -14.51 11.63 0.10
CA LEU A 245 -15.96 11.80 0.16
C LEU A 245 -16.62 10.56 -0.44
N THR A 246 -17.45 9.89 0.35
CA THR A 246 -18.17 8.69 -0.01
C THR A 246 -19.67 8.93 0.10
N GLY A 247 -20.44 8.38 -0.84
CA GLY A 247 -21.89 8.30 -0.77
C GLY A 247 -22.37 6.89 -1.09
N VAL A 248 -23.34 6.42 -0.34
CA VAL A 248 -23.99 5.12 -0.53
C VAL A 248 -25.49 5.35 -0.65
N TYR A 249 -26.09 4.73 -1.67
CA TYR A 249 -27.53 4.77 -1.92
C TYR A 249 -28.11 3.36 -1.86
N ASP A 250 -28.95 3.11 -0.87
CA ASP A 250 -29.61 1.82 -0.67
C ASP A 250 -30.91 1.79 -1.47
N PHE A 251 -31.00 0.88 -2.44
CA PHE A 251 -32.10 0.91 -3.41
C PHE A 251 -33.03 -0.31 -3.34
N THR A 252 -32.57 -1.45 -2.82
CA THR A 252 -33.45 -2.59 -2.60
C THR A 252 -32.90 -3.54 -1.54
N GLN A 253 -33.78 -4.35 -0.96
CA GLN A 253 -33.41 -5.44 -0.08
C GLN A 253 -33.96 -6.75 -0.67
N VAL A 254 -33.07 -7.66 -1.03
CA VAL A 254 -33.41 -8.97 -1.59
C VAL A 254 -33.11 -10.02 -0.54
N GLY A 255 -34.15 -10.50 0.14
CA GLY A 255 -34.00 -11.41 1.27
C GLY A 255 -33.27 -10.72 2.43
N ARG A 256 -32.08 -11.21 2.80
CA ARG A 256 -31.22 -10.61 3.84
C ARG A 256 -30.15 -9.67 3.28
N SER A 257 -30.03 -9.57 1.96
CA SER A 257 -28.98 -8.79 1.30
C SER A 257 -29.51 -7.40 0.93
N VAL A 258 -28.89 -6.35 1.49
CA VAL A 258 -29.10 -4.97 1.04
C VAL A 258 -28.29 -4.75 -0.22
N GLN A 259 -28.90 -4.10 -1.20
CA GLN A 259 -28.29 -3.74 -2.47
C GLN A 259 -28.08 -2.23 -2.51
N SER A 260 -26.84 -1.82 -2.73
CA SER A 260 -26.45 -0.42 -2.62
C SER A 260 -25.58 0.00 -3.79
N ILE A 261 -25.74 1.25 -4.24
CA ILE A 261 -24.79 1.89 -5.14
C ILE A 261 -23.83 2.72 -4.29
N TYR A 262 -22.54 2.54 -4.52
CA TYR A 262 -21.45 3.22 -3.85
C TYR A 262 -20.73 4.15 -4.82
N GLY A 263 -20.40 5.35 -4.35
CA GLY A 263 -19.51 6.28 -5.03
C GLY A 263 -18.52 6.89 -4.05
N SER A 264 -17.26 6.99 -4.43
CA SER A 264 -16.22 7.67 -3.66
C SER A 264 -15.38 8.55 -4.57
N ILE A 265 -15.02 9.73 -4.10
CA ILE A 265 -13.94 10.54 -4.65
C ILE A 265 -12.92 10.79 -3.55
N ARG A 266 -11.64 10.73 -3.90
CA ARG A 266 -10.57 11.06 -2.96
C ARG A 266 -9.44 11.79 -3.63
N ARG A 267 -8.80 12.64 -2.84
CA ARG A 267 -7.50 13.26 -3.13
C ARG A 267 -6.49 12.68 -2.17
N VAL A 268 -5.36 12.23 -2.72
CA VAL A 268 -4.23 11.72 -1.96
C VAL A 268 -3.04 12.62 -2.20
N ASP A 269 -2.47 13.16 -1.13
CA ASP A 269 -1.20 13.86 -1.14
C ASP A 269 -0.13 12.94 -0.52
N VAL A 270 1.05 12.85 -1.14
CA VAL A 270 2.14 11.94 -0.75
C VAL A 270 3.47 12.68 -0.67
N GLY A 271 4.37 12.22 0.20
CA GLY A 271 5.67 12.87 0.41
C GLY A 271 6.79 11.95 0.87
N SER A 272 8.03 12.47 0.82
CA SER A 272 9.26 11.72 1.05
C SER A 272 9.48 10.63 -0.03
N THR A 273 10.02 9.48 0.34
CA THR A 273 10.44 8.41 -0.59
C THR A 273 9.28 7.79 -1.39
N THR A 274 8.02 8.10 -1.06
CA THR A 274 6.85 7.60 -1.80
C THR A 274 6.55 8.38 -3.08
N GLN A 275 7.11 9.59 -3.27
CA GLN A 275 6.76 10.45 -4.41
C GLN A 275 7.27 9.90 -5.73
N GLU A 276 8.53 9.42 -5.77
CA GLU A 276 9.13 8.95 -7.03
C GLU A 276 8.39 7.74 -7.62
N PRO A 277 8.08 6.67 -6.85
CA PRO A 277 7.35 5.53 -7.40
C PRO A 277 5.93 5.86 -7.87
N LEU A 278 5.29 6.86 -7.25
CA LEU A 278 3.96 7.32 -7.65
C LEU A 278 4.01 8.36 -8.78
N GLY A 279 5.19 8.87 -9.12
CA GLY A 279 5.40 9.88 -10.16
C GLY A 279 4.74 11.23 -9.88
N THR A 280 4.31 11.48 -8.63
CA THR A 280 3.55 12.69 -8.26
C THR A 280 3.62 12.97 -6.76
N SER A 281 3.36 14.23 -6.38
CA SER A 281 3.10 14.64 -5.00
C SER A 281 1.63 14.51 -4.61
N ASN A 282 0.72 14.38 -5.58
CA ASN A 282 -0.70 14.20 -5.34
C ASN A 282 -1.44 13.56 -6.52
N TYR A 283 -2.51 12.84 -6.25
CA TYR A 283 -3.40 12.29 -7.27
C TYR A 283 -4.85 12.22 -6.78
N TYR A 284 -5.76 11.95 -7.70
CA TYR A 284 -7.18 11.76 -7.42
C TYR A 284 -7.60 10.34 -7.79
N GLU A 285 -8.49 9.77 -7.00
CA GLU A 285 -9.14 8.50 -7.31
C GLU A 285 -10.66 8.65 -7.19
N ALA A 286 -11.39 8.17 -8.19
CA ALA A 286 -12.83 8.08 -8.18
C ALA A 286 -13.25 6.62 -8.33
N SER A 287 -14.19 6.18 -7.50
CA SER A 287 -14.64 4.80 -7.44
C SER A 287 -16.16 4.77 -7.49
N PHE A 288 -16.72 3.86 -8.29
CA PHE A 288 -18.16 3.64 -8.38
C PHE A 288 -18.45 2.15 -8.43
N GLY A 289 -19.41 1.67 -7.65
CA GLY A 289 -19.69 0.25 -7.57
C GLY A 289 -21.08 -0.10 -7.12
N TRP A 290 -21.43 -1.35 -7.34
CA TRP A 290 -22.57 -1.99 -6.73
C TRP A 290 -22.07 -2.87 -5.58
N LEU A 291 -22.60 -2.63 -4.38
CA LEU A 291 -22.33 -3.40 -3.17
C LEU A 291 -23.53 -4.30 -2.83
N MET A 292 -23.22 -5.46 -2.28
CA MET A 292 -24.20 -6.36 -1.65
C MET A 292 -23.69 -6.82 -0.29
N THR A 293 -24.56 -6.82 0.71
CA THR A 293 -24.30 -7.52 1.98
C THR A 293 -24.34 -9.03 1.72
N PRO A 294 -23.38 -9.83 2.23
CA PRO A 294 -23.41 -11.28 2.03
C PRO A 294 -24.72 -11.88 2.56
N PRO A 295 -25.31 -12.88 1.88
CA PRO A 295 -26.57 -13.49 2.32
C PRO A 295 -26.44 -14.37 3.58
N PHE A 296 -25.23 -14.55 4.09
CA PHE A 296 -24.89 -15.25 5.32
C PHE A 296 -23.80 -14.47 6.08
N GLU A 297 -23.82 -14.50 7.41
CA GLU A 297 -22.82 -13.81 8.24
C GLU A 297 -21.44 -14.41 8.02
N ILE A 298 -20.49 -13.59 7.60
CA ILE A 298 -19.07 -13.90 7.54
C ILE A 298 -18.42 -12.90 8.49
N GLU A 299 -17.81 -13.36 9.60
CA GLU A 299 -17.30 -12.49 10.68
C GLU A 299 -16.31 -11.40 10.24
N PHE A 300 -15.76 -11.50 9.03
CA PHE A 300 -14.76 -10.59 8.47
C PHE A 300 -15.17 -9.98 7.12
N VAL A 301 -16.40 -10.22 6.64
CA VAL A 301 -16.89 -9.61 5.38
C VAL A 301 -18.26 -8.97 5.60
N ASP A 302 -18.29 -7.65 5.60
CA ASP A 302 -19.49 -6.82 5.76
C ASP A 302 -20.21 -6.62 4.42
N ASN A 303 -19.46 -6.42 3.33
CA ASN A 303 -20.01 -6.31 1.98
C ASN A 303 -19.01 -6.74 0.91
N ILE A 304 -19.55 -7.20 -0.23
CA ILE A 304 -18.80 -7.52 -1.44
C ILE A 304 -19.42 -6.71 -2.58
N GLY A 305 -18.60 -6.18 -3.46
CA GLY A 305 -19.08 -5.44 -4.61
C GLY A 305 -18.24 -5.58 -5.85
N LEU A 306 -18.80 -5.14 -6.97
CA LEU A 306 -18.10 -5.00 -8.24
C LEU A 306 -18.22 -3.54 -8.68
N GLY A 307 -17.13 -2.96 -9.16
CA GLY A 307 -17.19 -1.62 -9.71
C GLY A 307 -15.97 -1.22 -10.49
N LEU A 308 -15.84 0.09 -10.65
CA LEU A 308 -14.86 0.75 -11.47
C LEU A 308 -14.10 1.76 -10.60
N THR A 309 -12.81 1.87 -10.86
CA THR A 309 -11.97 2.92 -10.28
C THR A 309 -11.24 3.67 -11.38
N PHE A 310 -11.05 4.96 -11.17
CA PHE A 310 -10.36 5.88 -12.06
C PHE A 310 -9.31 6.60 -11.24
N ASN A 311 -8.04 6.48 -11.62
CA ASN A 311 -6.95 7.22 -11.01
C ASN A 311 -6.49 8.31 -11.98
N TYR A 312 -6.24 9.50 -11.46
CA TYR A 312 -5.91 10.69 -12.22
C TYR A 312 -4.65 11.35 -11.65
N GLY A 313 -3.64 11.55 -12.51
CA GLY A 313 -2.44 12.31 -12.18
C GLY A 313 -1.31 11.57 -11.47
N SER A 314 -1.35 10.24 -11.34
CA SER A 314 -0.22 9.42 -10.86
C SER A 314 0.45 8.63 -12.00
N ALA A 315 1.58 7.99 -11.71
CA ALA A 315 2.20 6.98 -12.58
C ALA A 315 1.27 5.79 -12.89
N PHE A 316 0.26 5.58 -12.03
CA PHE A 316 -0.81 4.60 -12.18
C PHE A 316 -2.13 5.26 -12.57
N LYS A 317 -2.13 6.31 -13.39
CA LYS A 317 -3.37 6.88 -13.97
C LYS A 317 -4.03 5.92 -14.97
N GLY A 318 -5.36 5.91 -15.00
CA GLY A 318 -6.18 5.02 -15.84
C GLY A 318 -7.46 4.53 -15.16
N GLY A 319 -8.16 3.58 -15.78
CA GLY A 319 -9.33 2.90 -15.24
C GLY A 319 -9.07 1.43 -14.87
N SER A 320 -9.78 0.91 -13.86
CA SER A 320 -9.74 -0.51 -13.47
C SER A 320 -11.10 -1.05 -13.05
N ILE A 321 -11.34 -2.34 -13.30
CA ILE A 321 -12.45 -3.09 -12.71
C ILE A 321 -11.98 -3.69 -11.40
N VAL A 322 -12.74 -3.46 -10.33
CA VAL A 322 -12.35 -3.81 -8.96
C VAL A 322 -13.41 -4.67 -8.29
N LEU A 323 -12.94 -5.55 -7.41
CA LEU A 323 -13.77 -6.23 -6.42
C LEU A 323 -13.64 -5.46 -5.11
N PHE A 324 -14.77 -4.98 -4.61
CA PHE A 324 -14.86 -4.29 -3.34
C PHE A 324 -15.09 -5.29 -2.22
N PHE A 325 -14.39 -5.10 -1.11
CA PHE A 325 -14.60 -5.79 0.15
C PHE A 325 -14.70 -4.75 1.25
N ASN A 326 -15.69 -4.89 2.14
CA ASN A 326 -15.88 -4.08 3.34
C ASN A 326 -15.77 -2.57 3.06
N GLN A 327 -16.48 -2.11 2.03
CA GLN A 327 -16.59 -0.68 1.73
C GLN A 327 -17.68 -0.08 2.59
N ASP A 328 -17.32 0.88 3.42
CA ASP A 328 -18.26 1.60 4.28
C ASP A 328 -18.87 2.83 3.60
#